data_AF-A0A2T5XT52-F1
#
_entry.id   AF-A0A2T5XT52-F1
#
_cell.length_a   1.000
_cell.length_b   1.000
_cell.length_c   1.000
_cell.angle_alpha   90.00
_cell.angle_beta   90.00
_cell.angle_gamma   90.00
#
_symmetry.space_group_name_H-M   'P 1'
#
loop_
_entity.id
_entity.type
_entity.pdbx_description
1 polymer ?
#
loop_
_entity_poly.entity_id
_entity_poly.type
_entity_poly.pdbx_seq_one_letter_code
_entity_poly.pdbx_strand_id
1 'polypeptide(L)'
;MKKVFILFCLIFSNIAIAQSVRELDAKNGFRHFKLGTTPAQNENITKVDKANENPNISKYIYVGNAIKTIFNVPVTEVILTFFKNKLCSIQVLFGDVGEDNEFTITQYQNILSILEKAYGKQWHEPSNSSGVIMNGAIWDGTKVRLELFRVNFSKDYNNPSDYDHNSGYIQVFDKEMNRQRALSEF
;
A
#
# COMPACT_ATOMS: atom_id res chain seq x y z
N MET A 1 4.61 45.45 -47.25
CA MET A 1 3.60 45.56 -46.17
C MET A 1 3.08 44.18 -45.83
N LYS A 2 2.95 43.90 -44.53
CA LYS A 2 2.24 42.81 -43.84
C LYS A 2 2.76 41.36 -43.99
N LYS A 3 3.49 40.99 -42.94
CA LYS A 3 3.68 39.64 -42.38
C LYS A 3 2.34 38.90 -42.27
N VAL A 4 2.32 37.61 -42.61
CA VAL A 4 1.51 36.61 -41.88
C VAL A 4 2.36 35.36 -41.72
N PHE A 5 2.94 35.24 -40.53
CA PHE A 5 3.37 33.97 -39.95
C PHE A 5 2.12 33.14 -39.69
N ILE A 6 2.00 31.94 -40.25
CA ILE A 6 1.12 30.92 -39.67
C ILE A 6 2.01 29.84 -39.08
N LEU A 7 2.31 30.09 -37.80
CA LEU A 7 2.81 29.16 -36.82
C LEU A 7 1.84 27.97 -36.76
N PHE A 8 2.22 26.81 -37.30
CA PHE A 8 1.51 25.58 -36.97
C PHE A 8 1.89 25.25 -35.52
N CYS A 9 1.06 25.74 -34.60
CA CYS A 9 1.15 25.43 -33.19
C CYS A 9 1.17 23.92 -33.03
N LEU A 10 2.30 23.44 -32.52
CA LEU A 10 2.42 22.20 -31.77
C LEU A 10 1.40 22.23 -30.64
N ILE A 11 0.18 21.80 -30.91
CA ILE A 11 -0.63 21.18 -29.89
C ILE A 11 -0.01 19.79 -29.70
N PHE A 12 1.12 19.77 -28.99
CA PHE A 12 1.41 18.64 -28.14
C PHE A 12 0.14 18.45 -27.34
N SER A 13 -0.60 17.42 -27.69
CA SER A 13 -1.52 16.80 -26.78
C SER A 13 -0.70 16.57 -25.51
N ASN A 14 -0.87 17.46 -24.54
CA ASN A 14 -0.73 17.11 -23.14
C ASN A 14 -1.84 16.08 -22.89
N ILE A 15 -1.65 14.88 -23.44
CA ILE A 15 -2.03 13.67 -22.76
C ILE A 15 -1.26 13.84 -21.46
N ALA A 16 -1.96 14.31 -20.43
CA ALA A 16 -1.57 14.04 -19.08
C ALA A 16 -1.42 12.52 -19.05
N ILE A 17 -0.19 12.05 -19.29
CA ILE A 17 0.19 10.67 -19.06
C ILE A 17 -0.12 10.53 -17.59
N ALA A 18 -1.25 9.90 -17.28
CA ALA A 18 -1.55 9.46 -15.94
C ALA A 18 -0.26 8.80 -15.45
N GLN A 19 0.29 9.30 -14.34
CA GLN A 19 1.49 8.79 -13.70
C GLN A 19 1.36 7.29 -13.63
N SER A 20 1.94 6.60 -14.61
CA SER A 20 1.47 5.24 -14.94
C SER A 20 1.87 4.29 -13.83
N VAL A 21 1.35 3.06 -13.84
CA VAL A 21 1.83 1.98 -12.96
C VAL A 21 3.38 1.80 -13.05
N ARG A 22 4.03 2.26 -14.13
CA ARG A 22 5.50 2.32 -14.20
C ARG A 22 6.14 3.19 -13.10
N GLU A 23 5.48 4.24 -12.64
CA GLU A 23 5.95 5.05 -11.51
C GLU A 23 5.91 4.28 -10.19
N LEU A 24 5.01 3.30 -10.05
CA LEU A 24 4.97 2.43 -8.88
C LEU A 24 6.25 1.59 -8.79
N ASP A 25 6.65 0.96 -9.90
CA ASP A 25 7.88 0.19 -10.00
C ASP A 25 9.13 1.08 -9.78
N ALA A 26 9.09 2.34 -10.23
CA ALA A 26 10.20 3.28 -10.04
C ALA A 26 10.34 3.79 -8.59
N LYS A 27 9.21 4.09 -7.91
CA LYS A 27 9.19 4.54 -6.52
C LYS A 27 9.58 3.41 -5.55
N ASN A 28 9.13 2.18 -5.83
CA ASN A 28 9.59 0.95 -5.15
C ASN A 28 9.50 1.02 -3.60
N GLY A 29 8.42 1.59 -3.07
CA GLY A 29 8.23 1.82 -1.64
C GLY A 29 7.51 3.14 -1.33
N PHE A 30 7.69 3.62 -0.11
CA PHE A 30 7.25 4.93 0.37
C PHE A 30 8.45 5.83 0.68
N ARG A 31 8.24 7.13 0.87
CA ARG A 31 9.31 8.11 1.13
C ARG A 31 10.31 7.68 2.21
N HIS A 32 9.86 6.98 3.25
CA HIS A 32 10.68 6.54 4.39
C HIS A 32 11.25 5.13 4.25
N PHE A 33 10.66 4.28 3.39
CA PHE A 33 11.01 2.86 3.30
C PHE A 33 11.04 2.41 1.85
N LYS A 34 12.15 1.79 1.46
CA LYS A 34 12.37 1.31 0.09
C LYS A 34 12.52 -0.21 0.08
N LEU A 35 11.77 -0.87 -0.79
CA LEU A 35 11.87 -2.31 -0.99
C LEU A 35 13.30 -2.71 -1.39
N GLY A 36 13.75 -3.87 -0.93
CA GLY A 36 15.09 -4.41 -1.14
C GLY A 36 16.15 -3.95 -0.14
N THR A 37 15.87 -2.96 0.71
CA THR A 37 16.77 -2.52 1.78
C THR A 37 16.90 -3.58 2.89
N THR A 38 18.00 -3.55 3.64
CA THR A 38 18.21 -4.42 4.80
C THR A 38 17.67 -3.76 6.08
N PRO A 39 17.42 -4.50 7.18
CA PRO A 39 16.94 -3.91 8.43
C PRO A 39 17.82 -2.77 8.93
N ALA A 40 19.15 -2.93 8.84
CA ALA A 40 20.12 -1.92 9.27
C ALA A 40 20.07 -0.60 8.48
N GLN A 41 19.45 -0.59 7.29
CA GLN A 41 19.26 0.60 6.47
C GLN A 41 17.96 1.36 6.78
N ASN A 42 17.13 0.83 7.68
CA ASN A 42 15.84 1.40 8.05
C ASN A 42 15.89 1.88 9.49
N GLU A 43 15.59 3.15 9.72
CA GLU A 43 15.68 3.78 11.05
C GLU A 43 14.37 3.63 11.83
N ASN A 44 14.49 3.64 13.16
CA ASN A 44 13.36 3.61 14.11
C ASN A 44 12.43 2.41 13.91
N ILE A 45 13.01 1.23 13.72
CA ILE A 45 12.26 -0.02 13.61
C ILE A 45 12.67 -0.97 14.74
N THR A 46 11.69 -1.68 15.29
CA THR A 46 11.89 -2.67 16.35
C THR A 46 11.44 -4.02 15.85
N LYS A 47 12.28 -5.04 16.03
CA LYS A 47 11.97 -6.39 15.60
C LYS A 47 10.83 -6.96 16.43
N VAL A 48 9.90 -7.65 15.78
CA VAL A 48 8.86 -8.45 16.42
C VAL A 48 9.31 -9.90 16.37
N ASP A 49 9.67 -10.45 17.53
CA ASP A 49 9.99 -11.86 17.62
C ASP A 49 8.68 -12.67 17.71
N LYS A 50 8.52 -13.62 16.78
CA LYS A 50 7.44 -14.60 16.82
C LYS A 50 8.04 -16.00 16.88
N ALA A 51 7.53 -16.81 17.80
CA ALA A 51 7.91 -18.22 17.88
C ALA A 51 7.47 -18.94 16.58
N ASN A 52 8.32 -19.84 16.08
CA ASN A 52 8.03 -20.74 14.94
C ASN A 52 7.85 -20.07 13.56
N GLU A 53 8.30 -18.83 13.35
CA GLU A 53 8.35 -18.27 11.98
C GLU A 53 9.55 -18.82 11.18
N ASN A 54 9.38 -18.93 9.85
CA ASN A 54 10.46 -19.28 8.93
C ASN A 54 11.67 -18.35 9.18
N PRO A 55 12.90 -18.88 9.35
CA PRO A 55 14.08 -18.08 9.71
C PRO A 55 14.48 -17.05 8.64
N ASN A 56 13.98 -17.20 7.41
CA ASN A 56 14.19 -16.22 6.33
C ASN A 56 13.23 -15.04 6.42
N ILE A 57 12.25 -15.06 7.31
CA ILE A 57 11.24 -14.03 7.48
C ILE A 57 11.49 -13.31 8.80
N SER A 58 11.46 -11.99 8.75
CA SER A 58 11.47 -11.18 9.97
C SER A 58 10.54 -10.00 9.80
N LYS A 59 9.85 -9.66 10.89
CA LYS A 59 8.90 -8.53 10.95
C LYS A 59 9.43 -7.47 11.90
N TYR A 60 9.22 -6.22 11.53
CA TYR A 60 9.58 -5.08 12.34
C TYR A 60 8.41 -4.10 12.37
N ILE A 61 8.23 -3.43 13.50
CA ILE A 61 7.30 -2.32 13.65
C ILE A 61 8.10 -1.02 13.62
N TYR A 62 7.63 -0.03 12.87
CA TYR A 62 8.16 1.32 12.94
C TYR A 62 7.70 2.01 14.23
N VAL A 63 8.65 2.50 15.02
CA VAL A 63 8.43 3.19 16.30
C VAL A 63 8.77 4.67 16.25
N GLY A 64 9.09 5.20 15.07
CA GLY A 64 9.39 6.61 14.88
C GLY A 64 8.13 7.50 14.80
N ASN A 65 8.35 8.81 14.84
CA ASN A 65 7.27 9.80 14.86
C ASN A 65 6.91 10.39 13.48
N ALA A 66 7.59 9.98 12.40
CA ALA A 66 7.44 10.63 11.09
C ALA A 66 6.19 10.17 10.31
N ILE A 67 5.57 9.05 10.68
CA ILE A 67 4.45 8.43 9.96
C ILE A 67 3.24 8.27 10.91
N LYS A 68 2.83 9.36 11.55
CA LYS A 68 1.63 9.39 12.41
C LYS A 68 0.32 9.44 11.63
N THR A 69 0.39 9.97 10.41
CA THR A 69 -0.76 10.09 9.52
C THR A 69 -0.32 9.82 8.08
N ILE A 70 -1.21 9.23 7.29
CA ILE A 70 -1.12 9.23 5.84
C ILE A 70 -2.30 10.03 5.31
N PHE A 71 -2.01 11.16 4.67
CA PHE A 71 -3.04 12.03 4.08
C PHE A 71 -4.14 12.43 5.06
N ASN A 72 -3.75 12.86 6.26
CA ASN A 72 -4.63 13.21 7.39
C ASN A 72 -5.46 12.04 7.95
N VAL A 73 -5.20 10.80 7.51
CA VAL A 73 -5.75 9.60 8.13
C VAL A 73 -4.76 9.12 9.20
N PRO A 74 -5.18 8.98 10.48
CA PRO A 74 -4.33 8.45 11.54
C PRO A 74 -3.83 7.05 11.22
N VAL A 75 -2.53 6.83 11.37
CA VAL A 75 -1.90 5.52 11.21
C VAL A 75 -1.92 4.80 12.54
N THR A 76 -2.43 3.57 12.56
CA THR A 76 -2.40 2.70 13.75
C THR A 76 -1.01 2.09 13.90
N GLU A 77 -0.48 1.48 12.84
CA GLU A 77 0.81 0.80 12.86
C GLU A 77 1.45 0.78 11.46
N VAL A 78 2.78 0.74 11.41
CA VAL A 78 3.52 0.42 10.18
C VAL A 78 4.37 -0.82 10.39
N ILE A 79 4.06 -1.86 9.62
CA ILE A 79 4.72 -3.16 9.68
C ILE A 79 5.63 -3.30 8.46
N LEU A 80 6.88 -3.66 8.71
CA LEU A 80 7.88 -3.98 7.70
C LEU A 80 8.16 -5.47 7.73
N THR A 81 7.99 -6.14 6.59
CA THR A 81 8.33 -7.57 6.45
C THR A 81 9.57 -7.71 5.58
N PHE A 82 10.57 -8.41 6.10
CA PHE A 82 11.80 -8.74 5.41
C PHE A 82 11.83 -10.22 5.07
N PHE A 83 12.23 -10.54 3.83
CA PHE A 83 12.51 -11.90 3.38
C PHE A 83 13.95 -12.00 2.93
N LYS A 84 14.69 -13.00 3.43
CA LYS A 84 16.14 -13.18 3.19
C LYS A 84 16.92 -11.88 3.42
N ASN A 85 16.63 -11.21 4.54
CA ASN A 85 17.24 -9.94 4.96
C ASN A 85 16.97 -8.74 4.02
N LYS A 86 15.94 -8.80 3.17
CA LYS A 86 15.53 -7.71 2.28
C LYS A 86 14.08 -7.33 2.50
N LEU A 87 13.80 -6.03 2.61
CA LEU A 87 12.46 -5.49 2.79
C LEU A 87 11.60 -5.87 1.58
N CYS A 88 10.60 -6.72 1.77
CA CYS A 88 9.76 -7.21 0.69
C CYS A 88 8.33 -6.71 0.79
N SER A 89 7.89 -6.23 1.96
CA SER A 89 6.56 -5.66 2.14
C SER A 89 6.58 -4.55 3.19
N ILE A 90 5.83 -3.49 2.91
CA ILE A 90 5.54 -2.37 3.80
C ILE A 90 4.03 -2.31 3.92
N GLN A 91 3.50 -2.43 5.13
CA GLN A 91 2.08 -2.35 5.42
C GLN A 91 1.83 -1.20 6.41
N VAL A 92 0.84 -0.37 6.11
CA VAL A 92 0.36 0.71 6.97
C VAL A 92 -1.07 0.39 7.34
N LEU A 93 -1.36 0.31 8.62
CA LEU A 93 -2.67 -0.03 9.16
C LEU A 93 -3.45 1.22 9.58
N PHE A 94 -4.76 1.17 9.38
CA PHE A 94 -5.72 2.21 9.72
C PHE A 94 -6.91 1.60 10.47
N GLY A 95 -7.41 2.33 11.45
CA GLY A 95 -8.44 1.85 12.36
C GLY A 95 -7.90 0.80 13.32
N ASP A 96 -8.43 0.78 14.54
CA ASP A 96 -8.04 -0.18 15.58
C ASP A 96 -9.30 -0.80 16.16
N VAL A 97 -9.38 -2.14 16.10
CA VAL A 97 -10.53 -2.93 16.57
C VAL A 97 -10.76 -2.76 18.08
N GLY A 98 -9.74 -2.30 18.84
CA GLY A 98 -9.84 -2.01 20.27
C GLY A 98 -10.19 -0.56 20.64
N GLU A 99 -10.26 0.35 19.68
CA GLU A 99 -10.61 1.76 19.89
C GLU A 99 -11.88 2.08 19.08
N ASP A 100 -12.66 3.10 19.49
CA ASP A 100 -13.80 3.62 18.70
C ASP A 100 -13.33 4.38 17.43
N ASN A 101 -12.22 3.95 16.83
CA ASN A 101 -11.52 4.56 15.72
C ASN A 101 -11.64 3.69 14.48
N GLU A 102 -12.74 3.82 13.75
CA GLU A 102 -12.95 3.12 12.49
C GLU A 102 -12.22 3.77 11.32
N PHE A 103 -11.74 2.95 10.39
CA PHE A 103 -11.35 3.40 9.06
C PHE A 103 -12.60 3.65 8.19
N THR A 104 -12.99 4.92 8.11
CA THR A 104 -14.21 5.36 7.43
C THR A 104 -14.10 5.32 5.90
N ILE A 105 -15.25 5.28 5.21
CA ILE A 105 -15.30 5.40 3.74
C ILE A 105 -14.71 6.72 3.23
N THR A 106 -14.89 7.82 3.97
CA THR A 106 -14.34 9.12 3.60
C THR A 106 -12.82 9.11 3.68
N GLN A 107 -12.23 8.51 4.72
CA GLN A 107 -10.77 8.34 4.81
C GLN A 107 -10.24 7.45 3.68
N TYR A 108 -10.93 6.35 3.35
CA TYR A 108 -10.60 5.52 2.19
C TYR A 108 -10.59 6.34 0.89
N GLN A 109 -11.64 7.12 0.62
CA GLN A 109 -11.75 7.95 -0.58
C GLN A 109 -10.67 9.04 -0.65
N ASN A 110 -10.30 9.62 0.50
CA ASN A 110 -9.22 10.61 0.58
C ASN A 110 -7.87 9.99 0.19
N ILE A 111 -7.54 8.82 0.74
CA ILE A 111 -6.31 8.11 0.38
C ILE A 111 -6.35 7.69 -1.09
N LEU A 112 -7.46 7.11 -1.55
CA LEU A 112 -7.66 6.68 -2.94
C LEU A 112 -7.40 7.83 -3.92
N SER A 113 -8.00 9.00 -3.70
CA SER A 113 -7.81 10.17 -4.56
C SER A 113 -6.34 10.57 -4.71
N ILE A 114 -5.55 10.40 -3.65
CA ILE A 114 -4.14 10.78 -3.67
C ILE A 114 -3.28 9.71 -4.33
N LEU A 115 -3.59 8.43 -4.10
CA LEU A 115 -2.97 7.32 -4.83
C LEU A 115 -3.29 7.41 -6.33
N GLU A 116 -4.51 7.77 -6.71
CA GLU A 116 -4.88 8.01 -8.10
C GLU A 116 -4.10 9.17 -8.73
N LYS A 117 -3.85 10.24 -7.97
CA LYS A 117 -2.97 11.32 -8.43
C LYS A 117 -1.54 10.85 -8.62
N ALA A 118 -1.05 9.94 -7.77
CA ALA A 118 0.33 9.46 -7.74
C ALA A 118 0.65 8.30 -8.70
N TYR A 119 -0.36 7.50 -9.06
CA TYR A 119 -0.20 6.21 -9.78
C TYR A 119 -1.25 6.00 -10.87
N GLY A 120 -2.09 7.01 -11.13
CA GLY A 120 -3.16 6.95 -12.12
C GLY A 120 -4.40 6.22 -11.62
N LYS A 121 -5.48 6.30 -12.41
CA LYS A 121 -6.78 5.69 -12.11
C LYS A 121 -6.96 4.26 -12.64
N GLN A 122 -5.92 3.72 -13.28
CA GLN A 122 -5.93 2.36 -13.82
C GLN A 122 -5.57 1.34 -12.73
N TRP A 123 -6.39 1.29 -11.69
CA TRP A 123 -6.34 0.26 -10.66
C TRP A 123 -7.49 -0.73 -10.89
N HIS A 124 -7.38 -1.92 -10.31
CA HIS A 124 -8.46 -2.91 -10.34
C HIS A 124 -9.10 -3.06 -8.97
N GLU A 125 -10.41 -3.26 -8.97
CA GLU A 125 -11.16 -3.60 -7.77
C GLU A 125 -10.86 -5.07 -7.40
N PRO A 126 -10.65 -5.40 -6.12
CA PRO A 126 -10.44 -6.79 -5.71
C PRO A 126 -11.75 -7.59 -5.77
N SER A 127 -11.63 -8.91 -5.94
CA SER A 127 -12.73 -9.83 -5.71
C SER A 127 -13.05 -9.91 -4.21
N ASN A 128 -14.32 -9.72 -3.81
CA ASN A 128 -14.77 -9.87 -2.43
C ASN A 128 -15.42 -11.24 -2.17
N SER A 129 -14.72 -12.34 -2.44
CA SER A 129 -15.28 -13.69 -2.30
C SER A 129 -15.55 -14.10 -0.85
N SER A 130 -14.85 -13.52 0.12
CA SER A 130 -15.08 -13.79 1.55
C SER A 130 -16.11 -12.87 2.19
N GLY A 131 -16.53 -11.78 1.54
CA GLY A 131 -17.42 -10.78 2.13
C GLY A 131 -16.69 -9.70 2.95
N VAL A 132 -15.43 -9.92 3.31
CA VAL A 132 -14.62 -9.05 4.19
C VAL A 132 -14.25 -7.71 3.56
N ILE A 133 -14.05 -7.65 2.25
CA ILE A 133 -13.56 -6.45 1.57
C ILE A 133 -14.73 -5.50 1.31
N MET A 134 -14.79 -4.41 2.06
CA MET A 134 -15.81 -3.39 1.88
C MET A 134 -15.49 -2.49 0.69
N ASN A 135 -14.22 -2.14 0.51
CA ASN A 135 -13.72 -1.36 -0.62
C ASN A 135 -12.26 -1.73 -0.89
N GLY A 136 -11.86 -1.70 -2.17
CA GLY A 136 -10.46 -1.87 -2.50
C GLY A 136 -10.02 -1.35 -3.84
N ALA A 137 -8.74 -0.99 -3.91
CA ALA A 137 -8.05 -0.57 -5.12
C ALA A 137 -6.65 -1.18 -5.17
N ILE A 138 -6.31 -1.78 -6.31
CA ILE A 138 -5.02 -2.43 -6.53
C ILE A 138 -4.34 -1.85 -7.76
N TRP A 139 -3.13 -1.33 -7.58
CA TRP A 139 -2.22 -0.99 -8.66
C TRP A 139 -1.22 -2.12 -8.80
N ASP A 140 -1.30 -2.86 -9.91
CA ASP A 140 -0.45 -4.03 -10.15
C ASP A 140 0.65 -3.71 -11.15
N GLY A 141 1.82 -3.33 -10.63
CA GLY A 141 3.02 -3.12 -11.41
C GLY A 141 3.69 -4.41 -11.86
N THR A 142 4.77 -4.24 -12.62
CA THR A 142 5.52 -5.40 -13.11
C THR A 142 6.25 -6.09 -11.97
N LYS A 143 6.85 -5.30 -11.06
CA LYS A 143 7.65 -5.79 -9.93
C LYS A 143 6.98 -5.52 -8.60
N VAL A 144 6.26 -4.41 -8.49
CA VAL A 144 5.65 -3.95 -7.24
C VAL A 144 4.14 -3.97 -7.36
N ARG A 145 3.46 -4.38 -6.30
CA ARG A 145 2.02 -4.18 -6.15
C ARG A 145 1.75 -3.20 -5.01
N LEU A 146 0.76 -2.33 -5.22
CA LEU A 146 0.19 -1.46 -4.19
C LEU A 146 -1.29 -1.78 -4.02
N GLU A 147 -1.71 -1.96 -2.78
CA GLU A 147 -3.08 -2.27 -2.40
C GLU A 147 -3.56 -1.24 -1.37
N LEU A 148 -4.79 -0.75 -1.52
CA LEU A 148 -5.51 0.02 -0.51
C LEU A 148 -6.83 -0.70 -0.26
N PHE A 149 -7.04 -1.24 0.94
CA PHE A 149 -8.32 -1.86 1.30
C PHE A 149 -8.93 -1.24 2.55
N ARG A 150 -10.26 -1.24 2.55
CA ARG A 150 -11.11 -1.11 3.72
C ARG A 150 -11.80 -2.44 3.93
N VAL A 151 -11.66 -3.02 5.12
CA VAL A 151 -12.09 -4.37 5.44
C VAL A 151 -12.95 -4.39 6.70
N ASN A 152 -13.82 -5.38 6.78
CA ASN A 152 -14.61 -5.65 7.97
C ASN A 152 -14.77 -7.17 8.14
N PHE A 153 -14.09 -7.71 9.13
CA PHE A 153 -14.04 -9.16 9.36
C PHE A 153 -15.36 -9.71 9.95
N SER A 154 -16.26 -8.88 10.50
CA SER A 154 -17.61 -9.34 10.87
C SER A 154 -18.45 -9.73 9.64
N LYS A 155 -18.04 -9.31 8.45
CA LYS A 155 -18.74 -9.61 7.19
C LYS A 155 -18.19 -10.85 6.49
N ASP A 156 -17.27 -11.59 7.11
CA ASP A 156 -16.76 -12.85 6.55
C ASP A 156 -17.89 -13.89 6.45
N TYR A 157 -18.10 -14.45 5.27
CA TYR A 157 -19.16 -15.43 5.01
C TYR A 157 -18.93 -16.78 5.70
N ASN A 158 -17.66 -17.17 5.89
CA ASN A 158 -17.30 -18.48 6.43
C ASN A 158 -17.02 -18.41 7.93
N ASN A 159 -16.47 -17.30 8.41
CA ASN A 159 -16.07 -17.15 9.81
C ASN A 159 -16.14 -15.68 10.27
N PRO A 160 -17.35 -15.13 10.49
CA PRO A 160 -17.51 -13.74 10.87
C PRO A 160 -16.88 -13.47 12.25
N SER A 161 -16.17 -12.36 12.37
CA SER A 161 -15.72 -11.85 13.67
C SER A 161 -16.89 -11.27 14.46
N ASP A 162 -16.85 -11.40 15.79
CA ASP A 162 -17.81 -10.77 16.71
C ASP A 162 -17.72 -9.23 16.72
N TYR A 163 -16.61 -8.67 16.22
CA TYR A 163 -16.37 -7.22 16.19
C TYR A 163 -16.77 -6.65 14.84
N ASP A 164 -17.91 -5.96 14.78
CA ASP A 164 -18.33 -5.17 13.62
C ASP A 164 -17.55 -3.86 13.56
N HIS A 165 -16.33 -3.94 13.03
CA HIS A 165 -15.39 -2.84 12.97
C HIS A 165 -14.75 -2.75 11.59
N ASN A 166 -14.75 -1.55 11.02
CA ASN A 166 -14.06 -1.27 9.77
C ASN A 166 -12.61 -0.87 10.03
N SER A 167 -11.66 -1.70 9.58
CA SER A 167 -10.24 -1.36 9.53
C SER A 167 -9.78 -1.20 8.08
N GLY A 168 -8.53 -0.85 7.88
CA GLY A 168 -7.97 -0.76 6.54
C GLY A 168 -6.46 -0.79 6.53
N TYR A 169 -5.93 -0.89 5.32
CA TYR A 169 -4.50 -0.84 5.12
C TYR A 169 -4.12 -0.29 3.75
N ILE A 170 -2.91 0.26 3.69
CA ILE A 170 -2.14 0.35 2.47
C ILE A 170 -1.02 -0.68 2.56
N GLN A 171 -0.81 -1.45 1.49
CA GLN A 171 0.33 -2.35 1.39
C GLN A 171 1.09 -2.12 0.09
N VAL A 172 2.40 -2.09 0.16
CA VAL A 172 3.32 -2.12 -0.99
C VAL A 172 4.27 -3.29 -0.83
N PHE A 173 4.43 -4.09 -1.89
CA PHE A 173 5.33 -5.24 -1.82
C PHE A 173 5.98 -5.60 -3.15
N ASP A 174 7.16 -6.21 -3.06
CA ASP A 174 7.86 -6.85 -4.19
C ASP A 174 7.18 -8.20 -4.51
N LYS A 175 6.65 -8.33 -5.72
CA LYS A 175 5.84 -9.47 -6.14
C LYS A 175 6.62 -10.79 -6.12
N GLU A 176 7.87 -10.77 -6.57
CA GLU A 176 8.67 -11.99 -6.66
C GLU A 176 9.17 -12.43 -5.28
N MET A 177 9.64 -11.48 -4.46
CA MET A 177 10.04 -11.80 -3.08
C MET A 177 8.83 -12.26 -2.26
N ASN A 178 7.66 -11.63 -2.43
CA ASN A 178 6.46 -12.03 -1.72
C ASN A 178 5.99 -13.44 -2.14
N ARG A 179 6.08 -13.77 -3.44
CA ARG A 179 5.80 -15.12 -3.95
C ARG A 179 6.76 -16.16 -3.36
N GLN A 180 8.07 -15.89 -3.38
CA GLN A 180 9.07 -16.80 -2.80
C GLN A 180 8.89 -16.96 -1.28
N ARG A 181 8.54 -15.88 -0.58
CA ARG A 181 8.23 -15.90 0.85
C ARG A 181 7.04 -16.83 1.12
N ALA A 182 5.91 -16.62 0.44
CA ALA A 182 4.71 -17.43 0.61
C ALA A 182 4.98 -18.92 0.32
N LEU A 183 5.78 -19.24 -0.70
CA LEU A 183 6.18 -20.62 -1.00
C LEU A 183 7.14 -21.25 0.03
N SER A 184 7.72 -20.44 0.92
CA SER A 184 8.62 -20.92 1.97
C SER A 184 7.94 -21.05 3.34
N GLU A 185 6.70 -20.58 3.47
CA GLU A 185 5.90 -20.71 4.70
C GLU A 185 5.19 -22.07 4.81
N PHE A 186 5.29 -22.91 3.76
CA PHE A 186 4.76 -24.27 3.65
C PHE A 186 5.89 -25.25 3.27
#